data_AF-A0A2M8S695-F1
#
_entry.id   AF-A0A2M8S695-F1
#
_cell.length_a   1.000
_cell.length_b   1.000
_cell.length_c   1.000
_cell.angle_alpha   90.00
_cell.angle_beta   90.00
_cell.angle_gamma   90.00
#
_symmetry.space_group_name_H-M   'P 1'
#
loop_
_entity.id
_entity.type
_entity.pdbx_description
1 polymer ?
#
loop_
_entity_poly.entity_id
_entity_poly.type
_entity_poly.pdbx_seq_one_letter_code
_entity_poly.pdbx_strand_id
1 'polypeptide(L)' 'MSEDFINQFRGSDYFRLVKYTQSYDELKRLLLSRRVQVGLMLPYDFSWQYQTGKTAKGQALVDGTDSNTANIVLGYIQA' A
#
# COMPACT_ATOMS: atom_id res chain seq x y z
N MET A 1 -6.97 6.48 11.95
CA MET A 1 -6.93 5.64 10.73
C MET A 1 -6.30 6.46 9.62
N SER A 2 -5.53 5.83 8.72
CA SER A 2 -4.73 6.48 7.67
C SER A 2 -5.53 6.89 6.44
N GLU A 3 -6.77 7.37 6.62
CA GLU A 3 -7.71 7.61 5.52
C GLU A 3 -7.19 8.63 4.50
N ASP A 4 -6.53 9.70 4.96
CA ASP A 4 -5.95 10.73 4.07
C ASP A 4 -4.88 10.16 3.14
N PHE A 5 -4.04 9.25 3.66
CA PHE A 5 -3.03 8.57 2.86
C PHE A 5 -3.67 7.62 1.86
N ILE A 6 -4.65 6.82 2.30
CA ILE A 6 -5.35 5.88 1.42
C ILE A 6 -6.15 6.62 0.34
N ASN A 7 -6.70 7.79 0.64
CA ASN A 7 -7.44 8.61 -0.31
C ASN A 7 -6.60 9.06 -1.51
N GLN A 8 -5.28 9.22 -1.35
CA GLN A 8 -4.38 9.50 -2.48
C GLN A 8 -4.32 8.34 -3.48
N PHE A 9 -4.47 7.10 -3.01
CA PHE A 9 -4.58 5.93 -3.89
C PHE A 9 -5.97 5.85 -4.51
N ARG A 10 -7.04 6.18 -3.79
CA ARG A 10 -8.42 6.12 -4.32
C ARG A 10 -8.69 7.15 -5.42
N GLY A 11 -7.93 8.24 -5.45
CA GLY A 11 -8.07 9.31 -6.45
C GLY A 11 -7.32 9.07 -7.77
N SER A 12 -6.55 7.98 -7.91
CA SER A 12 -5.77 7.70 -9.12
C SER A 12 -6.38 6.56 -9.94
N ASP A 13 -6.27 6.65 -11.27
CA ASP A 13 -6.69 5.58 -12.19
C ASP A 13 -5.82 4.31 -12.07
N TYR A 14 -4.72 4.38 -11.32
CA TYR A 14 -3.75 3.30 -11.15
C TYR A 14 -4.10 2.35 -10.02
N PHE A 15 -4.93 2.78 -9.05
CA PHE A 15 -5.22 1.98 -7.87
C PHE A 15 -6.71 1.78 -7.66
N ARG A 16 -7.08 0.52 -7.43
CA ARG A 16 -8.40 0.14 -6.92
C ARG A 16 -8.22 -0.53 -5.58
N LEU A 17 -8.77 0.06 -4.52
CA LEU A 17 -8.78 -0.56 -3.21
C LEU A 17 -9.65 -1.83 -3.25
N VAL A 18 -9.01 -2.99 -3.09
CA VAL A 18 -9.71 -4.29 -3.09
C VAL A 18 -10.18 -4.69 -1.69
N LYS A 19 -9.32 -4.52 -0.67
CA LYS A 19 -9.60 -4.96 0.70
C LYS A 19 -8.70 -4.28 1.72
N TYR A 20 -9.24 -4.04 2.93
CA TYR A 20 -8.45 -3.81 4.14
C TYR A 20 -8.25 -5.14 4.89
N THR A 21 -7.03 -5.42 5.34
CA THR A 21 -6.73 -6.55 6.21
C THR A 21 -5.67 -6.19 7.24
N GLN A 22 -5.79 -6.77 8.43
CA GLN A 22 -4.78 -6.73 9.48
C GLN A 22 -3.95 -8.03 9.52
N SER A 23 -4.27 -9.02 8.68
CA SER A 23 -3.61 -10.32 8.66
C SER A 23 -2.56 -10.37 7.55
N TYR A 24 -1.30 -10.57 7.94
CA TYR A 24 -0.22 -10.80 7.00
C TYR A 24 -0.47 -12.04 6.11
N ASP A 25 -0.99 -13.13 6.69
CA ASP A 25 -1.28 -14.35 5.94
C ASP A 25 -2.40 -14.16 4.91
N GLU A 26 -3.40 -13.35 5.23
CA GLU A 26 -4.43 -12.97 4.27
C GLU A 26 -3.83 -12.15 3.13
N LEU A 27 -3.02 -11.14 3.44
CA LEU A 27 -2.35 -10.34 2.41
C LEU A 27 -1.48 -11.20 1.50
N LYS A 28 -0.67 -12.09 2.07
CA LYS A 28 0.16 -13.04 1.34
C LYS A 28 -0.66 -13.94 0.42
N ARG A 29 -1.80 -14.45 0.90
CA ARG A 29 -2.73 -15.27 0.10
C ARG A 29 -3.33 -14.50 -1.06
N LEU A 30 -3.71 -13.24 -0.85
CA LEU A 30 -4.26 -12.38 -1.91
C LEU A 30 -3.23 -12.09 -3.00
N LEU A 31 -1.97 -11.86 -2.62
CA LEU A 31 -0.85 -11.70 -3.55
C LEU A 31 -0.57 -12.99 -4.33
N LEU A 32 -0.38 -14.12 -3.63
CA LEU A 32 -0.08 -15.41 -4.27
C LEU A 32 -1.21 -15.90 -5.19
N SER A 33 -2.46 -15.60 -4.86
CA SER A 33 -3.62 -15.91 -5.71
C SER A 33 -3.88 -14.87 -6.81
N ARG A 34 -3.01 -13.87 -6.96
CA ARG A 34 -3.11 -12.76 -7.93
C ARG A 34 -4.44 -12.00 -7.87
N ARG A 35 -5.10 -12.00 -6.71
CA ARG A 35 -6.31 -11.19 -6.48
C ARG A 35 -5.98 -9.73 -6.22
N VAL A 36 -4.75 -9.45 -5.80
CA VAL A 36 -4.17 -8.11 -5.71
C VAL A 36 -2.76 -8.15 -6.29
N GLN A 37 -2.34 -7.07 -6.92
CA GLN A 37 -0.97 -6.91 -7.43
C GLN A 37 -0.03 -6.33 -6.37
N VAL A 38 -0.60 -5.68 -5.35
CA VAL A 38 0.12 -4.89 -4.34
C VAL A 38 -0.54 -5.04 -2.98
N GLY A 39 0.30 -5.16 -1.95
CA GLY A 39 -0.06 -5.06 -0.54
C GLY A 39 0.67 -3.90 0.12
N LEU A 40 -0.04 -3.08 0.88
CA LEU A 40 0.55 -2.04 1.71
C LEU A 40 0.33 -2.40 3.19
N MET A 41 1.42 -2.48 3.93
CA MET A 41 1.40 -2.64 5.38
C MET A 41 1.85 -1.33 6.02
N LEU A 42 0.93 -0.72 6.74
CA LEU A 42 1.16 0.55 7.43
C LEU A 42 1.24 0.27 8.94
N PRO A 43 2.30 0.70 9.64
CA PRO A 43 2.35 0.60 11.09
C PRO A 43 1.25 1.45 11.74
N TYR A 44 0.91 1.13 12.99
CA TYR A 44 -0.20 1.78 13.70
C TYR A 44 -0.04 3.30 13.86
N ASP A 45 1.20 3.78 13.89
CA ASP A 45 1.57 5.20 14.03
C ASP A 45 1.82 5.89 12.68
N PHE A 46 1.64 5.19 11.55
CA PHE A 46 1.89 5.72 10.21
C PHE A 46 1.16 7.04 9.96
N SER A 47 -0.14 7.11 10.30
CA SER A 47 -0.94 8.31 10.07
C SER A 47 -0.40 9.52 10.84
N TRP A 48 0.04 9.29 12.08
CA TRP A 48 0.62 10.35 12.90
C TRP A 48 1.98 10.78 12.36
N GLN A 49 2.84 9.83 11.98
CA GLN A 49 4.14 10.16 11.38
C GLN A 49 3.94 10.96 10.08
N TYR A 50 3.03 10.52 9.21
CA TYR A 50 2.69 11.19 7.95
C TYR A 50 2.15 12.62 8.18
N GLN A 51 1.14 12.78 9.03
CA GLN A 51 0.53 14.09 9.31
C GLN A 51 1.48 15.07 10.02
N THR A 52 2.47 14.57 10.77
CA THR A 52 3.46 15.39 11.46
C THR A 52 4.73 15.65 10.65
N GLY A 53 4.74 15.26 9.37
CA GLY A 53 5.90 15.46 8.47
C GLY A 53 7.12 14.62 8.85
N LYS A 54 6.95 13.57 9.66
CA LYS A 54 8.00 12.61 10.01
C LYS A 54 8.06 11.52 8.95
N THR A 55 9.26 10.95 8.76
CA THR A 55 9.44 9.82 7.85
C THR A 55 8.60 8.62 8.30
N ALA A 56 7.52 8.35 7.55
CA ALA A 56 6.64 7.23 7.81
C ALA A 56 7.15 5.96 7.11
N LYS A 57 7.56 4.94 7.87
CA LYS A 57 8.07 3.68 7.29
C LYS A 57 6.93 2.71 6.99
N GLY A 58 6.38 2.79 5.79
CA GLY A 58 5.48 1.76 5.24
C GLY A 58 6.25 0.60 4.60
N GLN A 59 5.63 -0.58 4.54
CA GLN A 59 6.14 -1.71 3.76
C GLN A 59 5.20 -2.00 2.59
N ALA A 60 5.76 -2.06 1.38
CA ALA A 60 5.06 -2.54 0.19
C ALA A 60 5.47 -3.98 -0.12
N LEU A 61 4.49 -4.81 -0.47
CA LEU A 61 4.69 -6.10 -1.11
C LEU A 61 4.10 -6.02 -2.50
N VAL A 62 4.92 -6.25 -3.53
CA VAL A 62 4.49 -6.18 -4.93
C VAL A 62 4.73 -7.52 -5.61
N ASP A 63 3.78 -7.95 -6.44
CA ASP A 63 4.00 -9.05 -7.38
C ASP A 63 5.05 -8.61 -8.42
N GLY A 64 6.27 -9.15 -8.30
CA GLY A 64 7.43 -8.79 -9.12
C GLY A 64 7.33 -9.19 -10.59
N THR A 65 6.22 -9.80 -11.03
CA THR A 65 6.00 -10.13 -12.44
C THR A 65 5.62 -8.92 -13.30
N ASP A 66 5.22 -7.80 -12.68
CA ASP A 66 4.92 -6.53 -13.35
C ASP A 66 5.78 -5.38 -12.76
N SER A 67 6.93 -5.15 -13.38
CA SER A 67 7.88 -4.11 -13.00
C SER A 67 7.33 -2.69 -13.11
N ASN A 68 6.38 -2.44 -14.01
CA ASN A 68 5.75 -1.12 -14.15
C ASN A 68 4.85 -0.83 -12.96
N THR A 69 4.03 -1.80 -12.56
CA THR A 69 3.18 -1.69 -11.36
C THR A 69 4.02 -1.49 -10.10
N ALA A 70 5.16 -2.18 -9.97
CA ALA A 70 6.07 -2.00 -8.85
C ALA A 70 6.66 -0.58 -8.76
N ASN A 71 7.11 -0.01 -9.87
CA ASN A 71 7.68 1.33 -9.89
C ASN A 71 6.63 2.41 -9.56
N ILE A 72 5.40 2.28 -10.07
CA ILE A 72 4.31 3.20 -9.74
C ILE A 72 4.02 3.18 -8.24
N VAL A 73 3.94 2.00 -7.63
CA VAL A 73 3.70 1.83 -6.19
C VAL A 73 4.81 2.47 -5.36
N LEU A 74 6.07 2.21 -5.72
CA LEU A 74 7.21 2.74 -4.98
C LEU A 74 7.25 4.27 -5.03
N GLY A 75 6.89 4.88 -6.17
CA GLY A 75 6.79 6.33 -6.31
C GLY A 75 5.79 6.98 -5.34
N TYR A 76 4.67 6.31 -5.04
CA TYR A 76 3.66 6.83 -4.10
C TYR A 76 4.01 6.59 -2.62
N ILE A 77 4.94 5.68 -2.32
CA ILE A 77 5.37 5.37 -0.94
C ILE A 77 6.56 6.24 -0.52
N GLN A 78 7.35 6.71 -1.49
CA GLN A 78 8.54 7.54 -1.24
C GLN A 78 8.27 9.05 -1.28
N ALA A 79 7.05 9.47 -1.66
CA ALA A 79 6.64 10.85 -1.79
C ALA A 79 6.18 11.48 -0.46
#